data_AF-A0A6J2XDY1-F1
#
_entry.id   AF-A0A6J2XDY1-F1
#
_cell.length_a   1.000
_cell.length_b   1.000
_cell.length_c   1.000
_cell.angle_alpha   90.00
_cell.angle_beta   90.00
_cell.angle_gamma   90.00
#
_symmetry.space_group_name_H-M   'P 1'
#
loop_
_entity.id
_entity.type
_entity.pdbx_description
1 polymer ?
#
loop_
_entity_poly.entity_id
_entity_poly.type
_entity_poly.pdbx_seq_one_letter_code
_entity_poly.pdbx_strand_id
1 'polypeptide(L)'
;MKAASSLLLVLALAACAYAASSRKSSKSKSEDDALTSDECPEPNGFFADAEQCDKYYQCEEGAITEKLCPDGMVFNDYSTEYEKCDLPFNIDCSARPKLQTPQPTEHCPRKHGYFAHEEKNICDKFYYCVDGKYNMIICPNGLVYNEKAGICSWPDEAKRKGCTSEEVFQFQCPKVNESEAATHPRYADPEDCQFFYVCINGDTPRRNGCKLGQVFDDVVKRCDWARNVPECADWYKGRLTDQQLKDLENPPTPKPKATKVSKRRNRPRPQPAAIDEELVR
;
A
#
# COMPACT_ATOMS: atom_id res chain seq x y z
N MET A 1 -59.56 -37.95 21.04
CA MET A 1 -60.15 -38.78 22.12
C MET A 1 -59.14 -39.85 22.50
N LYS A 2 -58.78 -39.92 23.81
CA LYS A 2 -58.15 -41.04 24.56
C LYS A 2 -56.67 -41.36 24.19
N ALA A 3 -55.67 -41.12 25.06
CA ALA A 3 -55.30 -41.82 26.31
C ALA A 3 -54.79 -43.25 26.04
N ALA A 4 -53.77 -43.85 26.67
CA ALA A 4 -52.77 -43.54 27.69
C ALA A 4 -51.69 -44.66 27.59
N SER A 5 -50.40 -44.39 27.80
CA SER A 5 -49.59 -44.77 28.97
C SER A 5 -49.85 -46.14 29.64
N SER A 6 -48.83 -47.01 29.67
CA SER A 6 -48.60 -48.19 30.56
C SER A 6 -47.40 -48.98 29.97
N LEU A 7 -46.46 -49.64 30.65
CA LEU A 7 -46.22 -49.97 32.06
C LEU A 7 -44.74 -50.48 32.17
N LEU A 8 -44.10 -50.20 33.31
CA LEU A 8 -42.94 -50.83 33.98
C LEU A 8 -41.99 -51.80 33.22
N LEU A 9 -40.68 -51.58 33.39
CA LEU A 9 -39.76 -52.66 33.81
C LEU A 9 -38.63 -52.10 34.70
N VAL A 10 -38.56 -52.60 35.93
CA VAL A 10 -37.43 -52.48 36.88
C VAL A 10 -36.55 -53.71 36.70
N LEU A 11 -35.22 -53.56 36.81
CA LEU A 11 -34.13 -54.52 37.12
C LEU A 11 -32.87 -54.01 36.37
N ALA A 12 -31.66 -53.93 36.89
CA ALA A 12 -31.04 -54.59 38.03
C ALA A 12 -29.84 -53.76 38.56
N LEU A 13 -29.44 -54.12 39.77
CA LEU A 13 -28.31 -53.62 40.56
C LEU A 13 -26.95 -53.90 39.89
N ALA A 14 -26.04 -52.93 39.97
CA ALA A 14 -24.60 -53.19 40.08
C ALA A 14 -23.93 -52.03 40.82
N ALA A 15 -23.54 -52.28 42.07
CA ALA A 15 -22.68 -51.41 42.85
C ALA A 15 -21.22 -51.70 42.50
N CYS A 16 -20.39 -50.67 42.30
CA CYS A 16 -18.94 -50.75 42.50
C CYS A 16 -18.37 -49.35 42.82
N ALA A 17 -17.49 -49.37 43.82
CA ALA A 17 -16.83 -48.28 44.53
C ALA A 17 -16.33 -47.09 43.69
N TYR A 18 -16.58 -45.87 44.20
CA TYR A 18 -15.87 -44.66 43.78
C TYR A 18 -14.61 -44.50 44.64
N ALA A 19 -13.44 -44.77 44.07
CA ALA A 19 -12.17 -44.33 44.63
C ALA A 19 -11.80 -42.98 44.01
N ALA A 20 -11.81 -41.92 44.84
CA ALA A 20 -11.34 -40.61 44.44
C ALA A 20 -9.82 -40.62 44.23
N SER A 21 -9.38 -40.38 43.00
CA SER A 21 -7.97 -40.11 42.68
C SER A 21 -7.87 -38.70 42.09
N SER A 22 -7.30 -37.81 42.89
CA SER A 22 -6.96 -36.44 42.50
C SER A 22 -5.86 -36.48 41.43
N ARG A 23 -6.21 -36.21 40.17
CA ARG A 23 -5.25 -35.91 39.11
C ARG A 23 -4.97 -34.41 39.14
N LYS A 24 -3.78 -34.05 39.64
CA LYS A 24 -3.18 -32.72 39.45
C LYS A 24 -3.02 -32.49 37.95
N SER A 25 -3.84 -31.59 37.40
CA SER A 25 -3.67 -31.08 36.05
C SER A 25 -2.50 -30.09 36.05
N SER A 26 -1.38 -30.52 35.48
CA SER A 26 -0.25 -29.66 35.13
C SER A 26 -0.73 -28.69 34.04
N LYS A 27 -1.00 -27.44 34.41
CA LYS A 27 -1.33 -26.38 33.47
C LYS A 27 -0.05 -25.95 32.76
N SER A 28 0.09 -26.36 31.50
CA SER A 28 1.09 -25.86 30.56
C SER A 28 0.84 -24.37 30.32
N LYS A 29 1.91 -23.59 30.45
CA LYS A 29 1.99 -22.18 30.09
C LYS A 29 1.89 -22.07 28.56
N SER A 30 0.85 -21.43 28.04
CA SER A 30 0.76 -21.02 26.64
C SER A 30 0.79 -19.49 26.58
N GLU A 31 1.63 -19.01 25.68
CA GLU A 31 1.98 -17.63 25.41
C GLU A 31 0.80 -16.91 24.75
N ASP A 32 0.06 -16.13 25.54
CA ASP A 32 -0.96 -15.18 25.09
C ASP A 32 -0.99 -14.00 26.09
N ASP A 33 0.16 -13.36 26.33
CA ASP A 33 0.23 -12.16 27.18
C ASP A 33 -0.04 -10.91 26.33
N ALA A 34 -1.28 -10.79 25.85
CA ALA A 34 -1.84 -9.48 25.53
C ALA A 34 -1.95 -8.71 26.86
N LEU A 35 -1.22 -7.61 26.99
CA LEU A 35 -1.12 -6.82 28.21
C LEU A 35 -2.50 -6.43 28.76
N THR A 36 -2.93 -7.12 29.81
CA THR A 36 -3.95 -6.62 30.72
C THR A 36 -3.28 -5.64 31.68
N SER A 37 -3.24 -4.36 31.28
CA SER A 37 -2.98 -3.08 31.97
C SER A 37 -2.03 -2.91 33.18
N ASP A 38 -1.56 -3.94 33.87
CA ASP A 38 -1.06 -3.78 35.25
C ASP A 38 0.44 -4.11 35.44
N GLU A 39 1.09 -4.80 34.49
CA GLU A 39 2.52 -5.18 34.61
C GLU A 39 3.27 -5.06 33.27
N CYS A 40 4.54 -4.63 33.30
CA CYS A 40 5.39 -4.55 32.12
C CYS A 40 5.88 -5.94 31.67
N PRO A 41 5.87 -6.29 30.36
CA PRO A 41 6.41 -7.56 29.88
C PRO A 41 7.92 -7.66 30.12
N GLU A 42 8.64 -6.57 29.91
CA GLU A 42 10.06 -6.42 30.26
C GLU A 42 10.27 -5.12 31.05
N PRO A 43 11.31 -5.03 31.90
CA PRO A 43 11.55 -3.84 32.72
C PRO A 43 11.67 -2.55 31.91
N ASN A 44 12.21 -2.62 30.68
CA ASN A 44 12.40 -1.49 29.80
C ASN A 44 11.90 -1.80 28.39
N GLY A 45 11.24 -0.85 27.75
CA GLY A 45 10.84 -0.94 26.35
C GLY A 45 9.49 -0.29 26.05
N PHE A 46 9.01 -0.52 24.82
CA PHE A 46 7.73 -0.03 24.33
C PHE A 46 6.83 -1.19 23.91
N PHE A 47 5.60 -1.21 24.41
CA PHE A 47 4.67 -2.34 24.23
C PHE A 47 3.31 -1.86 23.74
N ALA A 48 2.72 -2.57 22.78
CA ALA A 48 1.41 -2.23 22.25
C ALA A 48 0.29 -2.45 23.28
N ASP A 49 -0.77 -1.65 23.18
CA ASP A 49 -2.02 -1.93 23.88
C ASP A 49 -2.77 -3.10 23.23
N ALA A 50 -3.47 -3.88 24.06
CA ALA A 50 -4.19 -5.07 23.62
C ALA A 50 -5.42 -4.78 22.74
N GLU A 51 -6.03 -3.59 22.86
CA GLU A 51 -7.30 -3.27 22.21
C GLU A 51 -7.21 -2.05 21.27
N GLN A 52 -6.28 -1.13 21.53
CA GLN A 52 -6.15 0.15 20.84
C GLN A 52 -4.85 0.26 20.03
N CYS A 53 -4.96 0.40 18.70
CA CYS A 53 -3.80 0.34 17.81
C CYS A 53 -2.84 1.53 17.94
N ASP A 54 -3.36 2.68 18.36
CA ASP A 54 -2.57 3.90 18.52
C ASP A 54 -2.15 4.16 19.96
N LYS A 55 -2.39 3.21 20.87
CA LYS A 55 -1.97 3.26 22.27
C LYS A 55 -0.85 2.27 22.52
N TYR A 56 0.09 2.69 23.37
CA TYR A 56 1.22 1.88 23.77
C TYR A 56 1.71 2.30 25.16
N TYR A 57 2.54 1.46 25.75
CA TYR A 57 3.11 1.64 27.08
C TYR A 57 4.62 1.76 26.96
N GLN A 58 5.19 2.76 27.61
CA GLN A 58 6.62 2.83 27.87
C GLN A 58 6.88 2.24 29.25
N CYS A 59 7.73 1.23 29.32
CA CYS A 59 8.23 0.64 30.55
C CYS A 59 9.62 1.19 30.85
N GLU A 60 9.82 1.67 32.07
CA GLU A 60 11.12 2.06 32.61
C GLU A 60 11.27 1.47 34.01
N GLU A 61 12.23 0.58 34.21
CA GLU A 61 12.44 -0.17 35.47
C GLU A 61 11.15 -0.84 36.01
N GLY A 62 10.27 -1.29 35.11
CA GLY A 62 8.98 -1.91 35.42
C GLY A 62 7.85 -0.91 35.72
N ALA A 63 8.10 0.39 35.70
CA ALA A 63 7.07 1.41 35.79
C ALA A 63 6.42 1.67 34.42
N ILE A 64 5.09 1.58 34.36
CA ILE A 64 4.30 1.79 33.15
C ILE A 64 3.97 3.28 32.99
N THR A 65 4.26 3.83 31.81
CA THR A 65 3.72 5.10 31.32
C THR A 65 2.88 4.85 30.08
N GLU A 66 1.59 5.17 30.17
CA GLU A 66 0.68 5.13 29.02
C GLU A 66 0.97 6.29 28.05
N LYS A 67 1.02 5.98 26.76
CA LYS A 67 1.21 6.94 25.68
C LYS A 67 0.28 6.66 24.50
N LEU A 68 0.07 7.69 23.69
CA LEU A 68 -0.64 7.63 22.43
C LEU A 68 0.27 8.09 21.29
N CYS A 69 0.16 7.42 20.15
CA CYS A 69 0.73 7.90 18.91
C CYS A 69 0.04 9.22 18.47
N PRO A 70 0.72 10.06 17.68
CA PRO A 70 0.09 11.23 17.07
C PRO A 70 -1.20 10.85 16.32
N ASP A 71 -2.22 11.72 16.37
CA ASP A 71 -3.53 11.43 15.78
C ASP A 71 -3.45 11.08 14.29
N GLY A 72 -3.87 9.87 13.94
CA GLY A 72 -3.79 9.32 12.58
C GLY A 72 -2.61 8.38 12.33
N MET A 73 -1.75 8.17 13.33
CA MET A 73 -0.70 7.14 13.34
C MET A 73 -1.04 6.03 14.33
N VAL A 74 -0.42 4.86 14.16
CA VAL A 74 -0.58 3.68 15.02
C VAL A 74 0.77 3.18 15.50
N PHE A 75 0.79 2.52 16.65
CA PHE A 75 2.03 2.04 17.25
C PHE A 75 2.58 0.85 16.46
N ASN A 76 3.85 0.95 16.08
CA ASN A 76 4.60 -0.12 15.43
C ASN A 76 5.30 -0.95 16.51
N ASP A 77 4.88 -2.20 16.66
CA ASP A 77 5.33 -3.14 17.68
C ASP A 77 6.37 -4.16 17.20
N TYR A 78 6.98 -3.93 16.02
CA TYR A 78 8.03 -4.83 15.51
C TYR A 78 9.35 -4.78 16.31
N SER A 79 9.55 -3.74 17.13
CA SER A 79 10.69 -3.62 18.04
C SER A 79 10.24 -2.95 19.33
N THR A 80 10.64 -3.51 20.47
CA THR A 80 10.37 -2.95 21.80
C THR A 80 11.44 -1.94 22.23
N GLU A 81 12.51 -1.74 21.44
CA GLU A 81 13.66 -0.89 21.80
C GLU A 81 13.41 0.61 21.52
N TYR A 82 12.55 0.92 20.54
CA TYR A 82 12.34 2.30 20.07
C TYR A 82 10.86 2.65 20.01
N GLU A 83 10.53 3.86 20.47
CA GLU A 83 9.20 4.43 20.30
C GLU A 83 8.96 4.73 18.82
N LYS A 84 8.09 3.95 18.17
CA LYS A 84 7.78 4.13 16.75
C LYS A 84 6.28 4.11 16.49
N CYS A 85 5.82 5.18 15.86
CA CYS A 85 4.49 5.26 15.28
C CYS A 85 4.62 5.24 13.75
N ASP A 86 3.75 4.49 13.08
CA ASP A 86 3.68 4.40 11.63
C ASP A 86 2.26 4.68 11.13
N LEU A 87 2.11 4.85 9.82
CA LEU A 87 0.79 4.96 9.22
C LEU A 87 0.02 3.63 9.33
N PRO A 88 -1.32 3.67 9.48
CA PRO A 88 -2.17 2.48 9.56
C PRO A 88 -2.01 1.51 8.38
N PHE A 89 -1.54 1.97 7.22
CA PHE A 89 -1.32 1.12 6.04
C PHE A 89 -0.14 0.15 6.19
N ASN A 90 0.79 0.43 7.10
CA ASN A 90 2.01 -0.37 7.30
C ASN A 90 1.89 -1.38 8.45
N ILE A 91 0.86 -1.25 9.30
CA ILE A 91 0.72 -2.00 10.55
C ILE A 91 -0.65 -2.68 10.57
N ASP A 92 -0.68 -3.97 10.90
CA ASP A 92 -1.94 -4.71 11.03
C ASP A 92 -2.61 -4.43 12.38
N CYS A 93 -3.63 -3.57 12.36
CA CYS A 93 -4.43 -3.23 13.53
C CYS A 93 -5.63 -4.18 13.76
N SER A 94 -5.75 -5.28 13.01
CA SER A 94 -6.96 -6.14 13.05
C SER A 94 -7.24 -6.74 14.44
N ALA A 95 -6.19 -7.01 15.23
CA ALA A 95 -6.31 -7.52 16.59
C ALA A 95 -6.66 -6.43 17.62
N ARG A 96 -6.30 -5.17 17.35
CA ARG A 96 -6.44 -4.02 18.26
C ARG A 96 -7.07 -2.82 17.54
N PRO A 97 -8.34 -2.91 17.11
CA PRO A 97 -8.91 -1.97 16.14
C PRO A 97 -9.30 -0.61 16.72
N LYS A 98 -9.28 -0.42 18.05
CA LYS A 98 -9.67 0.86 18.65
C LYS A 98 -8.62 1.92 18.32
N LEU A 99 -9.06 3.17 18.23
CA LEU A 99 -8.21 4.34 17.99
C LEU A 99 -8.67 5.50 18.88
N GLN A 100 -7.78 6.46 19.12
CA GLN A 100 -8.11 7.69 19.81
C GLN A 100 -9.17 8.48 19.02
N THR A 101 -9.83 9.43 19.69
CA THR A 101 -10.78 10.34 19.04
C THR A 101 -10.08 11.18 17.97
N PRO A 102 -10.61 11.25 16.74
CA PRO A 102 -9.98 12.02 15.66
C PRO A 102 -9.95 13.52 15.99
N GLN A 103 -8.88 14.20 15.56
CA GLN A 103 -8.72 15.65 15.67
C GLN A 103 -8.73 16.28 14.26
N PRO A 104 -9.92 16.45 13.66
CA PRO A 104 -10.03 16.90 12.29
C PRO A 104 -9.59 18.36 12.12
N THR A 105 -9.01 18.64 10.95
CA THR A 105 -8.62 19.97 10.47
C THR A 105 -9.08 20.10 9.01
N GLU A 106 -8.79 21.23 8.37
CA GLU A 106 -9.14 21.44 6.96
C GLU A 106 -8.55 20.33 6.08
N HIS A 107 -9.40 19.62 5.32
CA HIS A 107 -9.04 18.49 4.45
C HIS A 107 -8.40 17.26 5.13
N CYS A 108 -8.28 17.27 6.44
CA CYS A 108 -7.58 16.26 7.23
C CYS A 108 -8.52 15.70 8.31
N PRO A 109 -9.21 14.58 8.06
CA PRO A 109 -10.00 13.86 9.06
C PRO A 109 -9.22 13.51 10.34
N ARG A 110 -7.90 13.31 10.22
CA ARG A 110 -6.94 13.15 11.33
C ARG A 110 -5.72 14.04 11.07
N LYS A 111 -4.93 14.35 12.09
CA LYS A 111 -3.71 15.18 11.93
C LYS A 111 -2.66 14.57 11.00
N HIS A 112 -2.55 13.24 10.96
CA HIS A 112 -1.62 12.53 10.09
C HIS A 112 -2.35 11.53 9.21
N GLY A 113 -1.92 11.38 7.95
CA GLY A 113 -2.41 10.32 7.07
C GLY A 113 -2.63 10.76 5.63
N TYR A 114 -3.22 9.85 4.86
CA TYR A 114 -3.64 10.08 3.49
C TYR A 114 -5.16 9.96 3.40
N PHE A 115 -5.82 10.98 2.87
CA PHE A 115 -7.28 11.07 2.86
C PHE A 115 -7.80 11.41 1.48
N ALA A 116 -8.89 10.76 1.07
CA ALA A 116 -9.53 11.06 -0.20
C ALA A 116 -10.09 12.48 -0.22
N HIS A 117 -10.25 13.04 -1.42
CA HIS A 117 -10.98 14.27 -1.60
C HIS A 117 -12.42 14.17 -1.05
N GLU A 118 -12.94 15.25 -0.46
CA GLU A 118 -14.27 15.28 0.18
C GLU A 118 -15.38 15.03 -0.83
N GLU A 119 -15.24 15.64 -2.00
CA GLU A 119 -16.11 15.39 -3.15
C GLU A 119 -15.88 13.98 -3.72
N LYS A 120 -16.95 13.16 -3.71
CA LYS A 120 -16.88 11.74 -4.10
C LYS A 120 -16.57 11.51 -5.58
N ASN A 121 -16.89 12.48 -6.44
CA ASN A 121 -16.61 12.47 -7.87
C ASN A 121 -15.16 12.88 -8.19
N ILE A 122 -14.41 13.38 -7.21
CA ILE A 122 -12.98 13.67 -7.38
C ILE A 122 -12.20 12.43 -6.97
N CYS A 123 -11.90 11.62 -7.97
CA CYS A 123 -11.32 10.28 -7.82
C CYS A 123 -9.79 10.27 -7.79
N ASP A 124 -9.18 11.23 -8.47
CA ASP A 124 -7.74 11.34 -8.73
C ASP A 124 -6.99 12.23 -7.73
N LYS A 125 -7.69 12.88 -6.80
CA LYS A 125 -7.05 13.76 -5.80
C LYS A 125 -7.21 13.23 -4.39
N PHE A 126 -6.19 13.44 -3.59
CA PHE A 126 -6.15 13.11 -2.17
C PHE A 126 -5.24 14.06 -1.41
N TYR A 127 -5.35 14.06 -0.10
CA TYR A 127 -4.59 14.91 0.80
C TYR A 127 -3.59 14.09 1.59
N TYR A 128 -2.37 14.59 1.68
CA TYR A 128 -1.35 14.12 2.61
C TYR A 128 -1.26 15.09 3.79
N CYS A 129 -1.61 14.61 4.98
CA CYS A 129 -1.69 15.40 6.21
C CYS A 129 -0.51 15.12 7.13
N VAL A 130 0.10 16.19 7.63
CA VAL A 130 1.12 16.18 8.68
C VAL A 130 0.79 17.29 9.67
N ASP A 131 0.59 16.94 10.95
CA ASP A 131 0.19 17.88 12.01
C ASP A 131 -1.06 18.72 11.66
N GLY A 132 -2.00 18.13 10.93
CA GLY A 132 -3.24 18.78 10.48
C GLY A 132 -3.05 19.79 9.33
N LYS A 133 -1.88 19.82 8.70
CA LYS A 133 -1.62 20.59 7.47
C LYS A 133 -1.63 19.65 6.28
N TYR A 134 -2.40 19.97 5.25
CA TYR A 134 -2.53 19.14 4.06
C TYR A 134 -1.63 19.60 2.91
N ASN A 135 -1.22 18.65 2.08
CA ASN A 135 -0.81 18.87 0.71
C ASN A 135 -1.75 18.07 -0.21
N MET A 136 -2.33 18.71 -1.21
CA MET A 136 -3.11 18.00 -2.22
C MET A 136 -2.17 17.31 -3.22
N ILE A 137 -2.41 16.04 -3.48
CA ILE A 137 -1.68 15.22 -4.45
C ILE A 137 -2.67 14.76 -5.52
N ILE A 138 -2.23 14.83 -6.77
CA ILE A 138 -2.98 14.34 -7.94
C ILE A 138 -2.35 13.02 -8.39
N CYS A 139 -3.16 12.00 -8.55
CA CYS A 139 -2.75 10.71 -9.07
C CYS A 139 -2.29 10.82 -10.53
N PRO A 140 -1.34 9.97 -10.97
CA PRO A 140 -1.02 9.85 -12.38
C PRO A 140 -2.28 9.58 -13.23
N ASN A 141 -2.24 10.04 -14.48
CA ASN A 141 -3.37 9.91 -15.41
C ASN A 141 -3.90 8.48 -15.46
N GLY A 142 -5.21 8.33 -15.25
CA GLY A 142 -5.91 7.04 -15.27
C GLY A 142 -5.87 6.23 -13.98
N LEU A 143 -5.23 6.75 -12.92
CA LEU A 143 -5.27 6.17 -11.59
C LEU A 143 -6.19 6.98 -10.67
N VAL A 144 -6.71 6.31 -9.66
CA VAL A 144 -7.54 6.92 -8.62
C VAL A 144 -6.94 6.64 -7.25
N TYR A 145 -7.23 7.48 -6.27
CA TYR A 145 -6.77 7.26 -4.91
C TYR A 145 -7.47 6.05 -4.27
N ASN A 146 -6.67 5.11 -3.79
CA ASN A 146 -7.09 3.91 -3.09
C ASN A 146 -6.96 4.13 -1.57
N GLU A 147 -8.07 4.46 -0.92
CA GLU A 147 -8.14 4.73 0.51
C GLU A 147 -7.66 3.56 1.38
N LYS A 148 -7.80 2.32 0.91
CA LYS A 148 -7.38 1.13 1.67
C LYS A 148 -5.87 0.93 1.61
N ALA A 149 -5.26 1.21 0.46
CA ALA A 149 -3.84 0.99 0.24
C ALA A 149 -2.98 2.25 0.46
N GLY A 150 -3.59 3.44 0.56
CA GLY A 150 -2.89 4.72 0.72
C GLY A 150 -2.08 5.13 -0.51
N ILE A 151 -2.43 4.62 -1.70
CA ILE A 151 -1.70 4.85 -2.96
C ILE A 151 -2.66 5.10 -4.12
N CYS A 152 -2.15 5.58 -5.25
CA CYS A 152 -2.90 5.62 -6.50
C CYS A 152 -2.90 4.24 -7.15
N SER A 153 -4.07 3.68 -7.45
CA SER A 153 -4.23 2.40 -8.15
C SER A 153 -5.25 2.51 -9.27
N TRP A 154 -5.41 1.45 -10.05
CA TRP A 154 -6.46 1.42 -11.07
C TRP A 154 -7.85 1.50 -10.42
N PRO A 155 -8.85 2.10 -11.09
CA PRO A 155 -10.22 2.20 -10.58
C PRO A 155 -10.82 0.87 -10.10
N ASP A 156 -10.59 -0.20 -10.86
CA ASP A 156 -11.06 -1.56 -10.57
C ASP A 156 -10.39 -2.21 -9.35
N GLU A 157 -9.16 -1.78 -9.02
CA GLU A 157 -8.42 -2.21 -7.83
C GLU A 157 -8.80 -1.38 -6.60
N ALA A 158 -9.01 -0.07 -6.79
CA ALA A 158 -9.39 0.85 -5.71
C ALA A 158 -10.80 0.56 -5.18
N LYS A 159 -11.71 0.09 -6.04
CA LYS A 159 -13.11 -0.25 -5.70
C LYS A 159 -13.82 0.89 -4.96
N ARG A 160 -13.43 2.14 -5.24
CA ARG A 160 -14.03 3.34 -4.67
C ARG A 160 -15.38 3.58 -5.34
N LYS A 161 -16.44 3.67 -4.54
CA LYS A 161 -17.81 3.89 -5.05
C LYS A 161 -17.90 5.23 -5.78
N GLY A 162 -18.37 5.23 -7.02
CA GLY A 162 -18.45 6.42 -7.88
C GLY A 162 -17.15 6.77 -8.60
N CYS A 163 -16.16 5.88 -8.54
CA CYS A 163 -14.87 6.00 -9.23
C CYS A 163 -14.53 4.71 -9.97
N THR A 164 -15.52 4.06 -10.60
CA THR A 164 -15.28 2.93 -11.50
C THR A 164 -14.56 3.40 -12.76
N SER A 165 -13.92 2.48 -13.49
CA SER A 165 -13.22 2.83 -14.74
C SER A 165 -14.13 3.54 -15.74
N GLU A 166 -15.35 3.04 -15.94
CA GLU A 166 -16.32 3.64 -16.85
C GLU A 166 -16.75 5.04 -16.41
N GLU A 167 -16.93 5.28 -15.11
CA GLU A 167 -17.29 6.60 -14.55
C GLU A 167 -16.13 7.60 -14.66
N VAL A 168 -14.90 7.17 -14.38
CA VAL A 168 -13.71 8.03 -14.42
C VAL A 168 -13.38 8.42 -15.86
N PHE A 169 -13.50 7.48 -16.79
CA PHE A 169 -13.13 7.69 -18.19
C PHE A 169 -14.28 8.13 -19.08
N GLN A 170 -15.52 8.05 -18.62
CA GLN A 170 -16.72 8.30 -19.43
C GLN A 170 -16.68 7.52 -20.76
N PHE A 171 -16.08 6.33 -20.73
CA PHE A 171 -15.85 5.46 -21.87
C PHE A 171 -16.37 4.06 -21.57
N GLN A 172 -17.04 3.48 -22.54
CA GLN A 172 -17.62 2.14 -22.47
C GLN A 172 -16.92 1.24 -23.48
N CYS A 173 -16.41 0.11 -23.02
CA CYS A 173 -15.75 -0.85 -23.89
C CYS A 173 -16.73 -1.42 -24.92
N PRO A 174 -16.40 -1.41 -26.23
CA PRO A 174 -17.19 -2.08 -27.23
C PRO A 174 -17.38 -3.57 -26.91
N LYS A 175 -18.61 -4.07 -27.05
CA LYS A 175 -18.91 -5.48 -26.81
C LYS A 175 -18.24 -6.35 -27.85
N VAL A 176 -17.44 -7.30 -27.39
CA VAL A 176 -16.69 -8.27 -28.20
C VAL A 176 -16.97 -9.69 -27.73
N ASN A 177 -16.57 -10.68 -28.53
CA ASN A 177 -16.68 -12.08 -28.10
C ASN A 177 -15.59 -12.43 -27.06
N GLU A 178 -15.72 -13.59 -26.40
CA GLU A 178 -14.80 -14.01 -25.33
C GLU A 178 -13.34 -14.15 -25.79
N SER A 179 -13.11 -14.61 -27.04
CA SER A 179 -11.77 -14.75 -27.59
C SER A 179 -11.09 -13.41 -27.84
N GLU A 180 -11.85 -12.40 -28.28
CA GLU A 180 -11.37 -11.03 -28.45
C GLU A 180 -11.16 -10.34 -27.10
N ALA A 181 -12.11 -10.50 -26.17
CA ALA A 181 -12.01 -10.00 -24.80
C ALA A 181 -10.73 -10.45 -24.09
N ALA A 182 -10.35 -11.72 -24.27
CA ALA A 182 -9.13 -12.29 -23.73
C ALA A 182 -7.84 -11.63 -24.26
N THR A 183 -7.90 -10.91 -25.39
CA THR A 183 -6.75 -10.17 -25.94
C THR A 183 -6.61 -8.74 -25.38
N HIS A 184 -7.57 -8.30 -24.56
CA HIS A 184 -7.68 -6.94 -24.05
C HIS A 184 -7.66 -5.89 -25.18
N PRO A 185 -8.74 -5.82 -25.98
CA PRO A 185 -8.78 -5.02 -27.19
C PRO A 185 -8.56 -3.54 -26.88
N ARG A 186 -8.05 -2.82 -27.88
CA ARG A 186 -7.67 -1.41 -27.76
C ARG A 186 -8.53 -0.55 -28.67
N TYR A 187 -8.84 0.65 -28.20
CA TYR A 187 -9.70 1.60 -28.90
C TYR A 187 -9.13 2.99 -28.75
N ALA A 188 -9.11 3.78 -29.82
CA ALA A 188 -8.72 5.18 -29.76
C ALA A 188 -9.55 5.95 -28.72
N ASP A 189 -8.91 6.90 -28.05
CA ASP A 189 -9.63 7.90 -27.28
C ASP A 189 -10.29 8.90 -28.25
N PRO A 190 -11.61 9.13 -28.14
CA PRO A 190 -12.34 9.99 -29.08
C PRO A 190 -11.99 11.49 -28.96
N GLU A 191 -11.41 11.92 -27.84
CA GLU A 191 -11.11 13.32 -27.56
C GLU A 191 -9.60 13.62 -27.59
N ASP A 192 -8.75 12.59 -27.49
CA ASP A 192 -7.31 12.75 -27.42
C ASP A 192 -6.54 11.72 -28.25
N CYS A 193 -6.07 12.14 -29.42
CA CYS A 193 -5.28 11.27 -30.30
C CYS A 193 -4.02 10.65 -29.66
N GLN A 194 -3.47 11.25 -28.59
CA GLN A 194 -2.32 10.66 -27.89
C GLN A 194 -2.72 9.46 -27.03
N PHE A 195 -3.99 9.38 -26.60
CA PHE A 195 -4.47 8.36 -25.68
C PHE A 195 -5.33 7.31 -26.38
N PHE A 196 -5.47 6.17 -25.71
CA PHE A 196 -6.31 5.06 -26.12
C PHE A 196 -6.76 4.27 -24.89
N TYR A 197 -7.84 3.52 -25.02
CA TYR A 197 -8.34 2.63 -23.99
C TYR A 197 -7.90 1.21 -24.26
N VAL A 198 -7.47 0.52 -23.20
CA VAL A 198 -7.31 -0.93 -23.17
C VAL A 198 -8.48 -1.50 -22.38
N CYS A 199 -9.28 -2.34 -23.00
CA CYS A 199 -10.44 -2.97 -22.35
C CYS A 199 -10.02 -4.30 -21.73
N ILE A 200 -9.68 -4.29 -20.44
CA ILE A 200 -9.31 -5.51 -19.70
C ILE A 200 -10.53 -6.44 -19.69
N ASN A 201 -10.31 -7.70 -20.05
CA ASN A 201 -11.36 -8.72 -20.27
C ASN A 201 -12.53 -8.27 -21.16
N GLY A 202 -12.32 -7.27 -22.02
CA GLY A 202 -13.34 -6.75 -22.93
C GLY A 202 -14.36 -5.78 -22.31
N ASP A 203 -14.31 -5.51 -21.00
CA ASP A 203 -15.32 -4.70 -20.31
C ASP A 203 -14.74 -3.55 -19.47
N THR A 204 -13.52 -3.68 -18.94
CA THR A 204 -12.97 -2.70 -17.98
C THR A 204 -11.97 -1.76 -18.68
N PRO A 205 -12.32 -0.50 -18.97
CA PRO A 205 -11.42 0.41 -19.68
C PRO A 205 -10.26 0.88 -18.81
N ARG A 206 -9.06 0.91 -19.38
CA ARG A 206 -7.88 1.57 -18.79
C ARG A 206 -7.29 2.51 -19.82
N ARG A 207 -7.29 3.81 -19.52
CA ARG A 207 -6.71 4.83 -20.40
C ARG A 207 -5.18 4.75 -20.38
N ASN A 208 -4.57 4.68 -21.54
CA ASN A 208 -3.14 4.60 -21.76
C ASN A 208 -2.72 5.65 -22.79
N GLY A 209 -1.45 6.06 -22.76
CA GLY A 209 -0.92 7.10 -23.63
C GLY A 209 0.20 6.57 -24.52
N CYS A 210 0.21 7.02 -25.78
CA CYS A 210 1.37 6.94 -26.64
C CYS A 210 2.47 7.89 -26.17
N LYS A 211 3.71 7.64 -26.61
CA LYS A 211 4.83 8.55 -26.33
C LYS A 211 4.51 9.94 -26.89
N LEU A 212 5.07 10.97 -26.27
CA LEU A 212 4.91 12.35 -26.77
C LEU A 212 5.37 12.42 -28.24
N GLY A 213 4.53 13.01 -29.10
CA GLY A 213 4.73 13.08 -30.56
C GLY A 213 4.11 11.92 -31.34
N GLN A 214 3.70 10.84 -30.66
CA GLN A 214 2.93 9.73 -31.23
C GLN A 214 1.45 9.87 -30.92
N VAL A 215 0.63 9.22 -31.73
CA VAL A 215 -0.83 9.10 -31.59
C VAL A 215 -1.22 7.63 -31.78
N PHE A 216 -2.40 7.26 -31.29
CA PHE A 216 -2.91 5.91 -31.46
C PHE A 216 -3.57 5.75 -32.84
N ASP A 217 -3.09 4.79 -33.63
CA ASP A 217 -3.72 4.38 -34.89
C ASP A 217 -4.77 3.30 -34.59
N ASP A 218 -6.05 3.65 -34.78
CA ASP A 218 -7.17 2.76 -34.49
C ASP A 218 -7.38 1.66 -35.54
N VAL A 219 -6.73 1.76 -36.71
CA VAL A 219 -6.81 0.74 -37.76
C VAL A 219 -5.85 -0.40 -37.44
N VAL A 220 -4.59 -0.08 -37.09
CA VAL A 220 -3.57 -1.09 -36.77
C VAL A 220 -3.42 -1.38 -35.27
N LYS A 221 -4.20 -0.69 -34.41
CA LYS A 221 -4.28 -0.87 -32.96
C LYS A 221 -2.95 -0.68 -32.21
N ARG A 222 -2.15 0.31 -32.64
CA ARG A 222 -0.85 0.66 -32.02
C ARG A 222 -0.53 2.14 -32.15
N CYS A 223 0.41 2.60 -31.34
CA CYS A 223 0.96 3.95 -31.47
C CYS A 223 1.83 4.07 -32.72
N ASP A 224 1.69 5.17 -33.45
CA ASP A 224 2.55 5.59 -34.55
C ASP A 224 2.80 7.12 -34.45
N TRP A 225 3.73 7.65 -35.23
CA TRP A 225 3.95 9.09 -35.31
C TRP A 225 2.72 9.78 -35.86
N ALA A 226 2.36 10.93 -35.27
CA ALA A 226 1.15 11.68 -35.63
C ALA A 226 0.94 11.79 -37.15
N ARG A 227 1.98 12.21 -37.88
CA ARG A 227 1.95 12.37 -39.34
C ARG A 227 1.58 11.12 -40.16
N ASN A 228 1.75 9.92 -39.59
CA ASN A 228 1.45 8.64 -40.25
C ASN A 228 -0.02 8.23 -40.07
N VAL A 229 -0.73 8.89 -39.16
CA VAL A 229 -2.12 8.62 -38.81
C VAL A 229 -2.97 9.78 -39.34
N PRO A 230 -3.57 9.67 -40.54
CA PRO A 230 -4.16 10.81 -41.25
C PRO A 230 -5.18 11.62 -40.43
N GLU A 231 -6.00 10.94 -39.64
CA GLU A 231 -7.02 11.54 -38.76
C GLU A 231 -6.44 12.38 -37.62
N CYS A 232 -5.19 12.10 -37.24
CA CYS A 232 -4.49 12.72 -36.12
C CYS A 232 -3.18 13.40 -36.54
N ALA A 233 -2.93 13.57 -37.85
CA ALA A 233 -1.69 14.14 -38.40
C ALA A 233 -1.35 15.52 -37.83
N ASP A 234 -2.39 16.27 -37.50
CA ASP A 234 -2.30 17.65 -37.05
C ASP A 234 -2.41 17.80 -35.53
N TRP A 235 -2.54 16.69 -34.77
CA TRP A 235 -2.81 16.70 -33.32
C TRP A 235 -1.84 17.55 -32.50
N TYR A 236 -0.55 17.51 -32.86
CA TYR A 236 0.50 18.26 -32.16
C TYR A 236 0.77 19.65 -32.75
N LYS A 237 0.11 20.07 -33.84
CA LYS A 237 0.28 21.41 -34.40
C LYS A 237 -0.13 22.45 -33.35
N GLY A 238 0.79 23.38 -33.03
CA GLY A 238 0.59 24.39 -31.98
C GLY A 238 0.83 23.89 -30.55
N ARG A 239 0.97 22.58 -30.32
CA ARG A 239 1.42 22.00 -29.03
C ARG A 239 2.93 21.80 -28.99
N LEU A 240 3.51 21.40 -30.13
CA LEU A 240 4.94 21.20 -30.33
C LEU A 240 5.36 21.86 -31.65
N THR A 241 6.63 22.27 -31.72
CA THR A 241 7.26 22.72 -32.96
C THR A 241 7.67 21.53 -33.83
N ASP A 242 7.80 21.74 -35.14
CA ASP A 242 8.29 20.71 -36.06
C ASP A 242 9.67 20.17 -35.66
N GLN A 243 10.53 21.03 -35.09
CA GLN A 243 11.84 20.62 -34.61
C GLN A 243 11.71 19.71 -33.40
N GLN A 244 10.87 20.05 -32.42
CA GLN A 244 10.63 19.18 -31.25
C GLN A 244 10.08 17.81 -31.66
N LEU A 245 9.15 17.76 -32.63
CA LEU A 245 8.63 16.50 -33.15
C LEU A 245 9.72 15.66 -33.83
N LYS A 246 10.60 16.29 -34.63
CA LYS A 246 11.75 15.61 -35.25
C LYS A 246 12.74 15.09 -34.24
N ASP A 247 13.02 15.86 -33.19
CA ASP A 247 13.95 15.48 -32.11
C ASP A 247 13.39 14.33 -31.26
N LEU A 248 12.06 14.25 -31.08
CA LEU A 248 11.40 13.13 -30.41
C LEU A 248 11.50 11.84 -31.22
N GLU A 249 11.41 11.93 -32.54
CA GLU A 249 11.52 10.77 -33.42
C GLU A 249 12.95 10.28 -33.60
N ASN A 250 13.88 11.21 -33.73
CA ASN A 250 15.29 10.91 -33.93
C ASN A 250 16.08 11.51 -32.76
N PRO A 251 15.99 10.91 -31.56
CA PRO A 251 16.69 11.43 -30.41
C PRO A 251 18.19 11.45 -30.70
N PRO A 252 18.88 12.58 -30.44
CA PRO A 252 20.30 12.67 -30.70
C PRO A 252 21.04 11.59 -29.91
N THR A 253 21.97 10.91 -30.57
CA THR A 253 22.79 9.90 -29.91
C THR A 253 23.56 10.55 -28.75
N PRO A 254 23.50 9.99 -27.53
CA PRO A 254 24.27 10.52 -26.42
C PRO A 254 25.74 10.51 -26.81
N LYS A 255 26.37 11.70 -26.88
CA LYS A 255 27.82 11.77 -27.07
C LYS A 255 28.48 10.97 -25.94
N PRO A 256 29.42 10.05 -26.23
CA PRO A 256 30.10 9.29 -25.19
C PRO A 256 30.71 10.28 -24.19
N LYS A 257 30.28 10.20 -22.93
CA LYS A 257 30.90 10.98 -21.86
C LYS A 257 32.36 10.59 -21.83
N ALA A 258 33.26 11.52 -22.12
CA ALA A 258 34.70 11.31 -21.98
C ALA A 258 34.97 10.88 -20.53
N THR A 259 35.25 9.59 -20.35
CA THR A 259 35.70 9.03 -19.07
C THR A 259 37.02 9.71 -18.75
N LYS A 260 36.99 10.70 -17.85
CA LYS A 260 38.20 11.16 -17.19
C LYS A 260 38.70 9.98 -16.36
N VAL A 261 39.61 9.18 -16.94
CA VAL A 261 40.39 8.18 -16.22
C VAL A 261 41.15 8.96 -15.15
N SER A 262 40.66 8.92 -13.92
CA SER A 262 41.44 9.36 -12.78
C SER A 262 42.63 8.40 -12.67
N LYS A 263 43.81 8.87 -13.07
CA LYS A 263 45.06 8.16 -12.80
C LYS A 263 45.14 7.97 -11.28
N ARG A 264 44.82 6.77 -10.80
CA ARG A 264 45.12 6.35 -9.43
C ARG A 264 46.63 6.54 -9.25
N ARG A 265 47.02 7.54 -8.45
CA ARG A 265 48.40 7.67 -7.99
C ARG A 265 48.71 6.41 -7.18
N ASN A 266 49.66 5.61 -7.65
CA ASN A 266 50.18 4.47 -6.89
C ASN A 266 50.70 5.00 -5.55
N ARG A 267 50.03 4.62 -4.46
CA ARG A 267 50.53 4.82 -3.11
C ARG A 267 51.55 3.70 -2.83
N PRO A 268 52.81 4.01 -2.46
CA PRO A 268 53.79 2.98 -2.16
C PRO A 268 53.35 2.14 -0.95
N ARG A 269 53.64 0.84 -1.02
CA ARG A 269 53.40 -0.15 0.03
C ARG A 269 54.22 0.21 1.28
N PRO A 270 53.64 0.22 2.51
CA PRO A 270 54.42 0.41 3.72
C PRO A 270 55.38 -0.77 3.93
N GLN A 271 56.63 -0.49 4.30
CA GLN A 271 57.61 -1.50 4.70
C GLN A 271 57.33 -1.96 6.14
N PRO A 272 57.58 -3.23 6.49
CA PRO A 272 57.42 -3.71 7.87
C PRO A 272 58.51 -3.13 8.77
N ALA A 273 58.11 -2.74 9.99
CA ALA A 273 58.99 -2.17 11.01
C ALA A 273 60.02 -3.21 11.50
N ALA A 274 61.28 -2.78 11.60
CA ALA A 274 62.34 -3.53 12.26
C ALA A 274 62.13 -3.50 13.79
N ILE A 275 62.45 -4.62 14.42
CA ILE A 275 62.40 -4.85 15.86
C ILE A 275 63.79 -4.49 16.39
N ASP A 276 63.92 -3.49 17.26
CA ASP A 276 65.16 -3.20 17.97
C ASP A 276 65.24 -4.10 19.21
N GLU A 277 66.10 -5.12 19.14
CA GLU A 277 66.71 -5.74 20.31
C GLU A 277 67.92 -4.89 20.73
N GLU A 278 68.13 -4.80 22.05
CA GLU A 278 69.35 -4.36 22.73
C GLU A 278 69.39 -2.90 23.26
N LEU A 279 68.79 -2.72 24.44
CA LEU A 279 69.45 -1.96 25.52
C LEU A 279 69.30 -2.71 26.85
N VAL A 280 70.19 -3.68 27.08
CA VAL A 280 70.51 -4.18 28.42
C VAL A 280 71.72 -3.39 28.91
N ARG A 281 71.50 -2.49 29.86
CA ARG A 281 72.39 -2.22 31.00
C ARG A 281 71.68 -1.34 32.03
#